data_AF-A0A6P1M7F1-F1
#
_entry.id   AF-A0A6P1M7F1-F1
#
_cell.length_a   1.000
_cell.length_b   1.000
_cell.length_c   1.000
_cell.angle_alpha   90.00
_cell.angle_beta   90.00
_cell.angle_gamma   90.00
#
_symmetry.space_group_name_H-M   'P 1'
#
loop_
_entity.id
_entity.type
_entity.pdbx_description
1 polymer ?
#
loop_
_entity_poly.entity_id
_entity_poly.type
_entity_poly.pdbx_seq_one_letter_code
_entity_poly.pdbx_strand_id
1 'polypeptide(L)'
;MNRVVLYCFLIAGGAVFGDMNYFTGAVNYGMNNAGNWSLGVIPEADDDVVVADWITARSVAQATMNLTVNSVTLNNELNGVTDAFQLRGGNNGTAQRFAIGDFITVNSDVTRNITMMYQMSILSTDAPGLLTVNHYGSGTFRHAVSTLNQQSHAGSVKWGGNNLNMVQIDTSQNVYSGSTTFSNISATVSGVSPSSASGPLGTGIVILQDGSVLALTGSAKLGNSQILVNSGTTLDVSGMNSGIYTNSAILQGSGTVVGDIWQTGQIRAGGGTATFTFEDDITMTASSWTQFEINPDAGVCDILAGNGDNRIAFQNEADIQFAFTDNVTNGASFTVLTNWGDVAHGAVNFDAIGLGPFQTLDYSQLFSAGTVTVIDNGNQPQLAMSFASTNAVLCWEGVSNLTYNVQFCDDLVSGNWTNVEGEMTGEGTLCVTNEFSGPNGFYRIYVEQ
;
A
#
# COMPACT_ATOMS: atom_id res chain seq x y z
N MET A 1 20.93 60.70 20.64
CA MET A 1 19.68 61.10 21.32
C MET A 1 18.67 61.50 20.27
N ASN A 2 17.81 60.57 19.84
CA ASN A 2 16.72 60.88 18.92
C ASN A 2 15.41 60.64 19.67
N ARG A 3 14.71 61.73 19.98
CA ARG A 3 13.37 61.73 20.56
C ARG A 3 12.37 61.58 19.42
N VAL A 4 11.51 60.57 19.50
CA VAL A 4 10.34 60.44 18.62
C VAL A 4 9.18 61.20 19.28
N VAL A 5 8.58 62.10 18.51
CA VAL A 5 7.38 62.86 18.87
C VAL A 5 6.16 62.02 18.50
N LEU A 6 5.27 61.80 19.46
CA LEU A 6 3.98 61.13 19.28
C LEU A 6 2.94 62.19 18.88
N TYR A 7 2.26 62.00 17.74
CA TYR A 7 1.05 62.73 17.40
C TYR A 7 -0.17 61.83 17.64
N CYS A 8 -1.06 62.24 18.54
CA CYS A 8 -2.39 61.66 18.67
C CYS A 8 -3.36 62.47 17.80
N PHE A 9 -4.09 61.81 16.90
CA PHE A 9 -5.32 62.34 16.32
C PHE A 9 -6.51 61.61 16.94
N LEU A 10 -7.42 62.38 17.53
CA LEU A 10 -8.75 61.96 17.89
C LEU A 10 -9.67 62.42 16.74
N ILE A 11 -10.27 61.48 16.01
CA ILE A 11 -11.37 61.78 15.09
C ILE A 11 -12.59 61.06 15.63
N ALA A 12 -13.48 61.83 16.26
CA ALA A 12 -14.85 61.44 16.52
C ALA A 12 -15.68 61.82 15.29
N GLY A 13 -16.34 60.84 14.67
CA GLY A 13 -17.26 61.10 13.57
C GLY A 13 -17.61 59.81 12.85
N GLY A 14 -18.87 59.39 12.97
CA GLY A 14 -19.40 58.17 12.37
C GLY A 14 -19.22 58.15 10.85
N ALA A 15 -18.62 57.06 10.38
CA ALA A 15 -18.71 56.59 9.01
C ALA A 15 -18.73 55.06 9.04
N VAL A 16 -19.70 54.48 8.34
CA VAL A 16 -19.75 53.05 8.05
C VAL A 16 -18.65 52.79 7.01
N PHE A 17 -17.54 52.20 7.43
CA PHE A 17 -16.51 51.70 6.52
C PHE A 17 -16.84 50.26 6.15
N GLY A 18 -17.06 50.04 4.85
CA GLY A 18 -17.11 48.72 4.23
C GLY A 18 -15.73 48.32 3.72
N ASP A 19 -14.75 48.22 4.62
CA ASP A 19 -13.40 47.85 4.27
C ASP A 19 -13.14 46.37 4.57
N MET A 20 -12.82 45.60 3.53
CA MET A 20 -12.14 44.31 3.67
C MET A 20 -10.76 44.55 4.28
N ASN A 21 -10.54 44.02 5.49
CA ASN A 21 -9.24 44.03 6.13
C ASN A 21 -8.37 42.92 5.53
N TYR A 22 -7.30 43.29 4.85
CA TYR A 22 -6.19 42.37 4.55
C TYR A 22 -5.36 42.20 5.82
N PHE A 23 -5.45 41.03 6.44
CA PHE A 23 -4.60 40.65 7.57
C PHE A 23 -3.28 40.10 7.03
N THR A 24 -2.21 40.89 7.06
CA THR A 24 -0.85 40.38 6.88
C THR A 24 -0.12 40.54 8.22
N GLY A 25 0.02 39.44 8.96
CA GLY A 25 0.89 39.35 10.15
C GLY A 25 0.32 39.82 11.49
N ALA A 26 -0.91 39.46 11.87
CA ALA A 26 -1.41 39.71 13.23
C ALA A 26 -1.23 38.48 14.14
N VAL A 27 -0.30 38.56 15.10
CA VAL A 27 -0.32 37.71 16.31
C VAL A 27 -1.43 38.27 17.22
N ASN A 28 -2.63 37.69 17.16
CA ASN A 28 -3.77 38.17 17.92
C ASN A 28 -3.89 37.42 19.27
N TYR A 29 -3.34 38.03 20.32
CA TYR A 29 -3.37 37.52 21.70
C TYR A 29 -4.78 37.55 22.36
N GLY A 30 -5.84 37.96 21.65
CA GLY A 30 -7.14 38.26 22.23
C GLY A 30 -8.34 37.75 21.44
N MET A 31 -8.48 36.43 21.26
CA MET A 31 -9.70 35.83 20.66
C MET A 31 -10.91 35.78 21.62
N ASN A 32 -10.80 36.28 22.85
CA ASN A 32 -11.80 36.09 23.91
C ASN A 32 -13.04 37.02 23.85
N ASN A 33 -13.15 37.91 22.86
CA ASN A 33 -14.28 38.83 22.74
C ASN A 33 -15.10 38.55 21.47
N ALA A 34 -16.25 37.88 21.64
CA ALA A 34 -17.19 37.57 20.57
C ALA A 34 -17.71 38.81 19.81
N GLY A 35 -17.64 40.00 20.43
CA GLY A 35 -18.03 41.27 19.81
C GLY A 35 -17.09 41.80 18.72
N ASN A 36 -15.89 41.22 18.56
CA ASN A 36 -14.93 41.63 17.53
C ASN A 36 -15.05 40.81 16.22
N TRP A 37 -15.94 39.82 16.19
CA TRP A 37 -16.19 38.98 15.03
C TRP A 37 -17.60 39.24 14.52
N SER A 38 -17.75 40.17 13.58
CA SER A 38 -18.94 40.14 12.72
C SER A 38 -18.89 38.85 11.90
N LEU A 39 -20.04 38.20 11.67
CA LEU A 39 -20.24 37.12 10.70
C LEU A 39 -19.52 37.46 9.39
N GLY A 40 -18.28 36.97 9.27
CA GLY A 40 -17.35 37.35 8.23
C GLY A 40 -16.61 36.10 7.83
N VAL A 41 -16.72 35.75 6.55
CA VAL A 41 -15.72 34.92 5.89
C VAL A 41 -14.40 35.70 5.99
N ILE A 42 -13.27 35.04 6.19
CA ILE A 42 -11.97 35.62 5.85
C ILE A 42 -11.74 35.24 4.38
N PRO A 43 -12.21 36.03 3.39
CA PRO A 43 -11.90 35.73 2.01
C PRO A 43 -10.39 35.85 1.83
N GLU A 44 -9.78 34.84 1.21
CA GLU A 44 -8.37 34.88 0.77
C GLU A 44 -7.33 34.87 1.91
N ALA A 45 -7.57 34.11 2.99
CA ALA A 45 -6.47 33.68 3.85
C ALA A 45 -5.65 32.59 3.11
N ASP A 46 -4.89 33.01 2.09
CA ASP A 46 -3.83 32.19 1.48
C ASP A 46 -2.66 31.96 2.47
N ASP A 47 -2.72 32.57 3.66
CA ASP A 47 -1.64 32.64 4.65
C ASP A 47 -1.78 31.58 5.76
N ASP A 48 -0.64 31.17 6.30
CA ASP A 48 -0.51 30.12 7.30
C ASP A 48 -1.05 30.56 8.68
N VAL A 49 -1.81 29.71 9.37
CA VAL A 49 -2.21 29.97 10.75
C VAL A 49 -1.20 29.36 11.72
N VAL A 50 -0.34 30.22 12.28
CA VAL A 50 0.50 29.87 13.43
C VAL A 50 -0.31 30.08 14.70
N VAL A 51 -0.63 28.99 15.40
CA VAL A 51 -1.32 29.07 16.70
C VAL A 51 -0.29 29.40 17.77
N ALA A 52 -0.01 30.69 17.92
CA ALA A 52 0.83 31.21 18.99
C ALA A 52 -0.04 31.85 20.11
N ASP A 53 0.18 31.44 21.36
CA ASP A 53 -0.42 32.00 22.58
C ASP A 53 -1.96 31.90 22.74
N TRP A 54 -2.50 30.69 22.54
CA TRP A 54 -3.92 30.37 22.85
C TRP A 54 -4.12 29.93 24.31
N ILE A 55 -3.60 30.69 25.27
CA ILE A 55 -3.68 30.38 26.71
C ILE A 55 -5.13 30.38 27.24
N THR A 56 -6.14 30.83 26.50
CA THR A 56 -7.53 30.80 27.01
C THR A 56 -8.63 30.70 25.97
N ALA A 57 -8.59 29.75 25.03
CA ALA A 57 -9.82 29.32 24.36
C ALA A 57 -10.68 28.48 25.32
N ARG A 58 -11.25 29.10 26.36
CA ARG A 58 -12.32 28.46 27.15
C ARG A 58 -13.51 28.23 26.24
N SER A 59 -14.36 27.27 26.59
CA SER A 59 -15.65 27.00 25.97
C SER A 59 -16.60 28.21 26.10
N VAL A 60 -16.31 29.30 25.39
CA VAL A 60 -17.22 30.43 25.24
C VAL A 60 -18.17 30.05 24.11
N ALA A 61 -19.47 30.09 24.43
CA ALA A 61 -20.63 29.83 23.59
C ALA A 61 -20.35 29.69 22.07
N GLN A 62 -20.68 28.51 21.53
CA GLN A 62 -20.79 28.14 20.11
C GLN A 62 -20.82 29.33 19.13
N ALA A 63 -19.65 29.86 18.77
CA ALA A 63 -19.54 30.81 17.68
C ALA A 63 -19.41 30.02 16.36
N THR A 64 -20.34 30.27 15.45
CA THR A 64 -20.34 29.71 14.08
C THR A 64 -19.14 30.30 13.32
N MET A 65 -18.04 29.58 13.24
CA MET A 65 -16.90 29.98 12.41
C MET A 65 -16.71 28.95 11.29
N ASN A 66 -16.83 29.43 10.04
CA ASN A 66 -16.30 28.73 8.87
C ASN A 66 -14.88 29.22 8.69
N LEU A 67 -13.93 28.39 9.07
CA LEU A 67 -12.52 28.69 8.95
C LEU A 67 -11.92 27.72 7.94
N THR A 68 -11.52 28.27 6.80
CA THR A 68 -10.70 27.59 5.81
C THR A 68 -9.29 28.15 5.95
N VAL A 69 -8.30 27.28 6.17
CA VAL A 69 -6.90 27.64 6.29
C VAL A 69 -6.07 26.71 5.41
N ASN A 70 -4.98 27.21 4.83
CA ASN A 70 -4.07 26.35 4.06
C ASN A 70 -3.26 25.45 5.00
N SER A 71 -2.67 26.04 6.05
CA SER A 71 -1.93 25.27 7.05
C SER A 71 -2.19 25.69 8.50
N VAL A 72 -1.93 24.76 9.42
CA VAL A 72 -1.96 24.98 10.87
C VAL A 72 -0.65 24.52 11.48
N THR A 73 0.06 25.40 12.19
CA THR A 73 1.25 25.04 12.97
C THR A 73 0.99 25.18 14.48
N LEU A 74 1.29 24.12 15.23
CA LEU A 74 1.15 23.99 16.67
C LEU A 74 2.54 23.93 17.34
N ASN A 75 2.85 24.87 18.24
CA ASN A 75 4.17 25.04 18.87
C ASN A 75 4.15 24.79 20.41
N ASN A 76 5.31 24.92 21.07
CA ASN A 76 5.45 24.74 22.52
C ASN A 76 4.50 25.56 23.41
N GLU A 77 3.90 26.63 22.92
CA GLU A 77 3.00 27.45 23.74
C GLU A 77 1.76 26.67 24.17
N LEU A 78 1.38 25.64 23.40
CA LEU A 78 0.36 24.67 23.81
C LEU A 78 0.67 23.96 25.13
N ASN A 79 1.94 23.85 25.52
CA ASN A 79 2.33 23.18 26.77
C ASN A 79 1.79 23.91 28.01
N GLY A 80 1.57 25.22 27.91
CA GLY A 80 1.02 26.07 28.97
C GLY A 80 -0.49 25.91 29.18
N VAL A 81 -1.21 25.26 28.25
CA VAL A 81 -2.66 25.04 28.37
C VAL A 81 -2.94 23.95 29.41
N THR A 82 -3.84 24.22 30.36
CA THR A 82 -4.14 23.32 31.46
C THR A 82 -5.04 22.15 31.06
N ASP A 83 -5.92 22.37 30.08
CA ASP A 83 -6.85 21.37 29.56
C ASP A 83 -6.34 20.74 28.24
N ALA A 84 -6.97 19.67 27.78
CA ALA A 84 -6.66 19.08 26.48
C ALA A 84 -6.93 20.09 25.36
N PHE A 85 -5.93 20.35 24.52
CA PHE A 85 -6.11 21.23 23.36
C PHE A 85 -7.01 20.55 22.34
N GLN A 86 -8.06 21.26 21.92
CA GLN A 86 -9.07 20.73 21.02
C GLN A 86 -9.34 21.64 19.82
N LEU A 87 -9.12 21.10 18.62
CA LEU A 87 -9.63 21.69 17.39
C LEU A 87 -11.01 21.10 17.13
N ARG A 88 -12.06 21.92 17.23
CA ARG A 88 -13.45 21.46 17.10
C ARG A 88 -14.11 22.05 15.86
N GLY A 89 -14.55 21.20 14.95
CA GLY A 89 -15.55 21.55 13.94
C GLY A 89 -16.93 21.75 14.56
N GLY A 90 -17.83 22.40 13.83
CA GLY A 90 -19.20 22.62 14.27
C GLY A 90 -20.00 21.34 14.52
N ASN A 91 -20.91 21.38 15.49
CA ASN A 91 -21.80 20.26 15.80
C ASN A 91 -23.11 20.37 14.98
N ASN A 92 -23.31 19.43 14.05
CA ASN A 92 -24.57 19.07 13.38
C ASN A 92 -25.19 20.05 12.37
N GLY A 93 -25.33 19.57 11.13
CA GLY A 93 -26.52 19.84 10.31
C GLY A 93 -26.30 20.73 9.09
N THR A 94 -25.73 21.92 9.23
CA THR A 94 -25.56 22.83 8.09
C THR A 94 -24.47 23.87 8.34
N ALA A 95 -23.47 23.88 7.43
CA ALA A 95 -22.57 25.00 7.14
C ALA A 95 -21.55 25.44 8.20
N GLN A 96 -21.14 24.60 9.17
CA GLN A 96 -19.93 24.85 9.97
C GLN A 96 -18.82 23.91 9.53
N ARG A 97 -17.83 24.45 8.81
CA ARG A 97 -16.69 23.73 8.26
C ARG A 97 -15.42 24.35 8.80
N PHE A 98 -14.70 23.58 9.61
CA PHE A 98 -13.27 23.78 9.74
C PHE A 98 -12.62 23.01 8.60
N ALA A 99 -11.91 23.72 7.74
CA ALA A 99 -11.27 23.14 6.59
C ALA A 99 -9.80 23.49 6.54
N ILE A 100 -8.99 22.48 6.30
CA ILE A 100 -7.55 22.61 6.13
C ILE A 100 -7.22 22.13 4.71
N GLY A 101 -6.47 22.94 3.97
CA GLY A 101 -6.04 22.64 2.61
C GLY A 101 -4.89 21.65 2.57
N ASP A 102 -3.79 21.99 3.25
CA ASP A 102 -2.48 21.42 2.95
C ASP A 102 -1.82 20.74 4.15
N PHE A 103 -1.49 21.48 5.22
CA PHE A 103 -0.63 20.96 6.30
C PHE A 103 -1.17 21.19 7.71
N ILE A 104 -0.96 20.20 8.57
CA ILE A 104 -0.98 20.35 10.03
C ILE A 104 0.40 19.98 10.53
N THR A 105 1.11 20.91 11.18
CA THR A 105 2.42 20.64 11.77
C THR A 105 2.34 20.76 13.29
N VAL A 106 2.74 19.71 13.99
CA VAL A 106 2.96 19.71 15.44
C VAL A 106 4.47 19.72 15.68
N ASN A 107 4.98 20.80 16.26
CA ASN A 107 6.41 20.96 16.47
C ASN A 107 6.96 20.00 17.52
N SER A 108 8.27 19.76 17.46
CA SER A 108 8.96 18.80 18.33
C SER A 108 8.96 19.14 19.81
N ASP A 109 8.68 20.40 20.12
CA ASP A 109 8.61 20.92 21.48
C ASP A 109 7.19 20.82 22.07
N VAL A 110 6.19 20.32 21.32
CA VAL A 110 4.85 20.04 21.84
C VAL A 110 4.83 18.71 22.58
N THR A 111 4.61 18.75 23.89
CA THR A 111 4.53 17.54 24.73
C THR A 111 3.10 17.18 25.13
N ARG A 112 2.12 18.01 24.74
CA ARG A 112 0.71 17.84 25.07
C ARG A 112 -0.03 17.02 24.04
N ASN A 113 -1.08 16.33 24.50
CA ASN A 113 -2.03 15.67 23.62
C ASN A 113 -2.85 16.71 22.88
N ILE A 114 -2.97 16.54 21.57
CA ILE A 114 -3.80 17.34 20.68
C ILE A 114 -4.98 16.47 20.28
N THR A 115 -6.21 16.95 20.44
CA THR A 115 -7.39 16.23 19.95
C THR A 115 -8.12 17.04 18.90
N MET A 116 -8.35 16.45 17.74
CA MET A 116 -9.18 17.00 16.68
C MET A 116 -10.54 16.31 16.73
N MET A 117 -11.60 17.09 16.84
CA MET A 117 -12.97 16.61 17.02
C MET A 117 -13.96 17.21 16.01
N TYR A 118 -15.01 16.47 15.70
CA TYR A 118 -16.16 16.88 14.86
C TYR A 118 -15.83 17.05 13.37
N GLN A 119 -16.83 17.38 12.55
CA GLN A 119 -16.72 17.40 11.09
C GLN A 119 -15.61 18.33 10.62
N MET A 120 -14.63 17.76 9.93
CA MET A 120 -13.60 18.50 9.21
C MET A 120 -13.72 18.21 7.73
N SER A 121 -13.71 19.26 6.93
CA SER A 121 -13.66 19.09 5.48
C SER A 121 -12.22 19.28 5.03
N ILE A 122 -11.64 18.31 4.33
CA ILE A 122 -10.42 18.58 3.59
C ILE A 122 -10.85 19.31 2.33
N LEU A 123 -10.54 20.60 2.27
CA LEU A 123 -10.74 21.43 1.10
C LEU A 123 -9.35 21.67 0.50
N SER A 124 -8.81 20.68 -0.19
CA SER A 124 -7.67 20.98 -1.03
C SER A 124 -8.16 21.68 -2.28
N THR A 125 -7.72 22.92 -2.48
CA THR A 125 -7.90 23.65 -3.74
C THR A 125 -6.90 23.19 -4.79
N ASP A 126 -5.78 22.59 -4.36
CA ASP A 126 -4.69 22.19 -5.24
C ASP A 126 -4.80 20.68 -5.54
N ALA A 127 -4.68 20.32 -6.81
CA ALA A 127 -4.73 18.93 -7.26
C ALA A 127 -3.30 18.35 -7.34
N PRO A 128 -3.05 17.13 -6.82
CA PRO A 128 -3.98 16.25 -6.11
C PRO A 128 -4.01 16.59 -4.62
N GLY A 129 -5.21 16.86 -4.10
CA GLY A 129 -5.33 17.35 -2.73
C GLY A 129 -4.77 16.42 -1.68
N LEU A 130 -3.73 16.88 -0.99
CA LEU A 130 -3.00 16.11 0.00
C LEU A 130 -3.00 16.86 1.33
N LEU A 131 -3.80 16.39 2.29
CA LEU A 131 -3.63 16.83 3.68
C LEU A 131 -2.44 16.08 4.27
N THR A 132 -1.42 16.80 4.69
CA THR A 132 -0.27 16.24 5.40
C THR A 132 -0.30 16.66 6.87
N VAL A 133 -0.39 15.70 7.77
CA VAL A 133 -0.24 15.91 9.21
C VAL A 133 1.16 15.47 9.63
N ASN A 134 2.04 16.43 9.89
CA ASN A 134 3.40 16.21 10.39
C ASN A 134 3.43 16.35 11.91
N HIS A 135 3.60 15.24 12.62
CA HIS A 135 3.65 15.22 14.08
C HIS A 135 5.08 14.96 14.58
N TYR A 136 5.75 15.99 15.08
CA TYR A 136 7.10 15.91 15.64
C TYR A 136 7.14 15.92 17.17
N GLY A 137 6.03 16.24 17.82
CA GLY A 137 5.92 16.38 19.28
C GLY A 137 5.76 15.04 20.01
N SER A 138 6.02 15.02 21.32
CA SER A 138 5.95 13.79 22.13
C SER A 138 4.54 13.46 22.67
N GLY A 139 3.59 14.37 22.54
CA GLY A 139 2.19 14.12 22.93
C GLY A 139 1.45 13.24 21.92
N THR A 140 0.28 12.71 22.27
CA THR A 140 -0.57 11.98 21.32
C THR A 140 -1.35 12.96 20.45
N PHE A 141 -1.29 12.80 19.13
CA PHE A 141 -2.22 13.45 18.22
C PHE A 141 -3.42 12.54 18.02
N ARG A 142 -4.59 12.97 18.48
CA ARG A 142 -5.83 12.20 18.40
C ARG A 142 -6.79 12.83 17.41
N HIS A 143 -7.25 12.06 16.44
CA HIS A 143 -8.32 12.40 15.51
C HIS A 143 -9.58 11.62 15.90
N ALA A 144 -10.50 12.26 16.61
CA ALA A 144 -11.67 11.62 17.19
C ALA A 144 -12.98 12.15 16.58
N VAL A 145 -13.89 11.27 16.18
CA VAL A 145 -15.29 11.61 15.83
C VAL A 145 -15.40 12.76 14.82
N SER A 146 -14.82 12.59 13.63
CA SER A 146 -15.05 13.49 12.50
C SER A 146 -15.54 12.71 11.31
N THR A 147 -16.45 13.29 10.53
CA THR A 147 -16.54 12.95 9.11
C THR A 147 -15.46 13.71 8.39
N LEU A 148 -14.45 13.01 7.85
CA LEU A 148 -13.58 13.58 6.83
C LEU A 148 -14.38 13.63 5.53
N ASN A 149 -14.93 14.80 5.20
CA ASN A 149 -15.77 14.97 4.01
C ASN A 149 -14.96 15.66 2.90
N GLN A 150 -14.73 14.94 1.80
CA GLN A 150 -14.07 15.51 0.62
C GLN A 150 -15.12 15.98 -0.38
N GLN A 151 -15.01 17.24 -0.81
CA GLN A 151 -16.06 17.90 -1.60
C GLN A 151 -15.99 17.63 -3.13
N SER A 152 -14.93 17.01 -3.68
CA SER A 152 -14.86 16.81 -5.15
C SER A 152 -13.69 16.00 -5.73
N HIS A 153 -12.63 15.69 -4.96
CA HIS A 153 -11.43 15.01 -5.49
C HIS A 153 -11.03 13.85 -4.58
N ALA A 154 -10.41 12.80 -5.15
CA ALA A 154 -9.82 11.68 -4.40
C ALA A 154 -8.58 12.16 -3.62
N GLY A 155 -8.80 12.93 -2.56
CA GLY A 155 -7.74 13.51 -1.76
C GLY A 155 -7.07 12.43 -0.90
N SER A 156 -5.76 12.48 -0.80
CA SER A 156 -5.00 11.58 0.06
C SER A 156 -4.71 12.24 1.40
N VAL A 157 -4.51 11.44 2.45
CA VAL A 157 -4.08 11.90 3.76
C VAL A 157 -2.72 11.28 4.05
N LYS A 158 -1.73 12.11 4.35
CA LYS A 158 -0.43 11.67 4.81
C LYS A 158 -0.26 12.00 6.28
N TRP A 159 0.02 10.99 7.07
CA TRP A 159 0.39 11.10 8.47
C TRP A 159 1.91 10.87 8.54
N GLY A 160 2.67 11.92 8.83
CA GLY A 160 4.12 11.92 8.94
C GLY A 160 4.57 12.34 10.33
N GLY A 161 5.82 12.07 10.68
CA GLY A 161 6.36 12.49 11.96
C GLY A 161 7.83 12.12 12.16
N ASN A 162 8.29 12.22 13.40
CA ASN A 162 9.56 11.65 13.83
C ASN A 162 9.34 10.66 14.99
N ASN A 163 10.28 9.75 15.19
CA ASN A 163 10.37 8.92 16.40
C ASN A 163 9.10 8.13 16.76
N LEU A 164 8.32 7.68 15.77
CA LEU A 164 7.09 6.91 16.00
C LEU A 164 6.04 7.64 16.86
N ASN A 165 5.95 8.97 16.77
CA ASN A 165 4.95 9.73 17.52
C ASN A 165 3.54 9.16 17.31
N MET A 166 2.76 9.15 18.40
CA MET A 166 1.49 8.44 18.43
C MET A 166 0.38 9.25 17.76
N VAL A 167 -0.27 8.65 16.77
CA VAL A 167 -1.50 9.14 16.14
C VAL A 167 -2.64 8.20 16.49
N GLN A 168 -3.71 8.69 17.10
CA GLN A 168 -4.90 7.89 17.40
C GLN A 168 -6.07 8.31 16.51
N ILE A 169 -6.64 7.39 15.75
CA ILE A 169 -7.77 7.64 14.84
C ILE A 169 -8.99 6.88 15.38
N ASP A 170 -9.92 7.61 15.98
CA ASP A 170 -11.16 7.10 16.57
C ASP A 170 -12.37 7.65 15.81
N THR A 171 -12.55 7.22 14.57
CA THR A 171 -13.64 7.73 13.73
C THR A 171 -14.65 6.64 13.43
N SER A 172 -15.93 6.92 13.68
CA SER A 172 -17.03 6.03 13.32
C SER A 172 -17.43 6.14 11.84
N GLN A 173 -17.02 7.21 11.14
CA GLN A 173 -17.39 7.51 9.75
C GLN A 173 -16.33 8.39 9.08
N ASN A 174 -15.44 7.83 8.27
CA ASN A 174 -14.70 8.62 7.28
C ASN A 174 -15.21 8.26 5.89
N VAL A 175 -15.51 9.26 5.08
CA VAL A 175 -16.04 9.09 3.72
C VAL A 175 -15.11 9.86 2.79
N TYR A 176 -13.90 9.33 2.61
CA TYR A 176 -13.01 9.77 1.56
C TYR A 176 -12.52 8.57 0.76
N SER A 177 -12.32 8.78 -0.53
CA SER A 177 -11.98 7.73 -1.49
C SER A 177 -10.49 7.64 -1.83
N GLY A 178 -9.68 8.57 -1.32
CA GLY A 178 -8.24 8.60 -1.58
C GLY A 178 -7.43 7.68 -0.66
N SER A 179 -6.10 7.80 -0.78
CA SER A 179 -5.13 6.97 -0.05
C SER A 179 -4.79 7.52 1.33
N THR A 180 -4.38 6.65 2.25
CA THR A 180 -3.74 7.02 3.52
C THR A 180 -2.31 6.56 3.52
N THR A 181 -1.37 7.45 3.82
CA THR A 181 0.05 7.09 4.01
C THR A 181 0.48 7.36 5.45
N PHE A 182 1.15 6.40 6.08
CA PHE A 182 1.81 6.55 7.38
C PHE A 182 3.33 6.49 7.18
N SER A 183 4.06 7.45 7.73
CA SER A 183 5.52 7.56 7.59
C SER A 183 6.14 7.97 8.94
N ASN A 184 6.97 7.09 9.51
CA ASN A 184 7.71 7.33 10.76
C ASN A 184 6.84 7.73 11.97
N ILE A 185 5.67 7.12 12.08
CA ILE A 185 4.69 7.32 13.17
C ILE A 185 4.11 5.99 13.64
N SER A 186 3.58 5.96 14.86
CA SER A 186 2.76 4.86 15.36
C SER A 186 1.31 5.29 15.35
N ALA A 187 0.48 4.70 14.49
CA ALA A 187 -0.94 4.97 14.41
C ALA A 187 -1.74 3.88 15.10
N THR A 188 -2.76 4.26 15.88
CA THR A 188 -3.76 3.33 16.41
C THR A 188 -5.12 3.69 15.84
N VAL A 189 -5.80 2.71 15.25
CA VAL A 189 -7.16 2.83 14.76
C VAL A 189 -8.07 2.02 15.66
N SER A 190 -9.11 2.64 16.21
CA SER A 190 -10.06 1.97 17.11
C SER A 190 -11.52 2.33 16.81
N GLY A 191 -12.45 1.43 17.17
CA GLY A 191 -13.86 1.78 17.36
C GLY A 191 -14.70 2.03 16.10
N VAL A 192 -14.37 1.44 14.95
CA VAL A 192 -15.15 1.59 13.72
C VAL A 192 -16.43 0.75 13.81
N SER A 193 -17.58 1.36 13.50
CA SER A 193 -18.86 0.63 13.42
C SER A 193 -18.81 -0.36 12.25
N PRO A 194 -19.23 -1.63 12.42
CA PRO A 194 -19.14 -2.66 11.38
C PRO A 194 -20.01 -2.38 10.13
N SER A 195 -20.81 -1.30 10.12
CA SER A 195 -21.76 -0.97 9.07
C SER A 195 -21.27 0.07 8.04
N SER A 196 -20.13 0.73 8.25
CA SER A 196 -19.63 1.72 7.27
C SER A 196 -18.66 1.06 6.28
N ALA A 197 -19.01 1.04 5.00
CA ALA A 197 -18.20 0.46 3.93
C ALA A 197 -16.82 1.11 3.74
N SER A 198 -16.58 2.31 4.28
CA SER A 198 -15.41 3.14 3.97
C SER A 198 -14.30 3.20 5.03
N GLY A 199 -14.45 2.50 6.18
CA GLY A 199 -13.44 2.48 7.24
C GLY A 199 -12.98 3.89 7.72
N PRO A 200 -11.97 3.96 8.60
CA PRO A 200 -11.40 5.22 9.09
C PRO A 200 -10.26 5.74 8.19
N LEU A 201 -9.72 4.92 7.30
CA LEU A 201 -8.56 5.24 6.45
C LEU A 201 -8.93 5.43 4.97
N GLY A 202 -10.21 5.71 4.71
CA GLY A 202 -10.75 5.83 3.36
C GLY A 202 -10.85 4.49 2.63
N THR A 203 -11.29 4.55 1.36
CA THR A 203 -11.45 3.36 0.50
C THR A 203 -10.29 3.12 -0.45
N GLY A 204 -9.30 4.02 -0.50
CA GLY A 204 -8.14 3.92 -1.39
C GLY A 204 -7.10 2.92 -0.88
N ILE A 205 -5.81 3.25 -1.04
CA ILE A 205 -4.69 2.43 -0.57
C ILE A 205 -4.25 2.91 0.81
N VAL A 206 -3.98 1.99 1.73
CA VAL A 206 -3.25 2.28 2.98
C VAL A 206 -1.79 1.93 2.79
N ILE A 207 -0.87 2.89 2.95
CA ILE A 207 0.57 2.70 2.74
C ILE A 207 1.29 2.91 4.07
N LEU A 208 2.04 1.90 4.51
CA LEU A 208 2.93 1.96 5.66
C LEU A 208 4.37 2.09 5.14
N GLN A 209 5.11 3.10 5.56
CA GLN A 209 6.50 3.33 5.16
C GLN A 209 7.35 3.93 6.29
N ASP A 210 8.67 3.96 6.09
CA ASP A 210 9.62 4.67 6.95
C ASP A 210 9.53 4.29 8.44
N GLY A 211 9.42 2.99 8.75
CA GLY A 211 9.34 2.50 10.13
C GLY A 211 7.96 2.59 10.78
N SER A 212 6.92 3.02 10.06
CA SER A 212 5.60 3.23 10.65
C SER A 212 4.99 1.95 11.23
N VAL A 213 4.20 2.10 12.29
CA VAL A 213 3.36 1.03 12.85
C VAL A 213 1.89 1.45 12.72
N LEU A 214 1.04 0.58 12.19
CA LEU A 214 -0.41 0.75 12.21
C LEU A 214 -1.03 -0.35 13.06
N ALA A 215 -1.49 0.01 14.25
CA ALA A 215 -2.21 -0.87 15.16
C ALA A 215 -3.73 -0.77 14.96
N LEU A 216 -4.37 -1.87 14.59
CA LEU A 216 -5.82 -2.03 14.57
C LEU A 216 -6.27 -2.66 15.88
N THR A 217 -7.19 -1.98 16.58
CA THR A 217 -7.65 -2.42 17.90
C THR A 217 -9.17 -2.45 17.99
N GLY A 218 -9.69 -3.25 18.92
CA GLY A 218 -11.12 -3.33 19.19
C GLY A 218 -11.89 -3.94 18.02
N SER A 219 -12.81 -3.17 17.42
CA SER A 219 -13.62 -3.59 16.27
C SER A 219 -13.18 -2.92 14.96
N ALA A 220 -11.92 -2.47 14.87
CA ALA A 220 -11.44 -1.75 13.70
C ALA A 220 -11.57 -2.58 12.40
N LYS A 221 -12.03 -1.92 11.34
CA LYS A 221 -12.07 -2.48 10.00
C LYS A 221 -11.53 -1.45 9.03
N LEU A 222 -10.68 -1.88 8.11
CA LEU A 222 -10.27 -1.04 7.00
C LEU A 222 -11.16 -1.31 5.79
N GLY A 223 -11.66 -0.24 5.16
CA GLY A 223 -12.50 -0.31 3.96
C GLY A 223 -11.71 -0.14 2.65
N ASN A 224 -10.38 -0.29 2.72
CA ASN A 224 -9.47 -0.03 1.61
C ASN A 224 -9.51 -1.14 0.55
N SER A 225 -9.08 -0.81 -0.67
CA SER A 225 -8.85 -1.81 -1.72
C SER A 225 -7.50 -2.53 -1.56
N GLN A 226 -6.53 -1.88 -0.92
CA GLN A 226 -5.17 -2.39 -0.73
C GLN A 226 -4.53 -1.85 0.55
N ILE A 227 -3.75 -2.68 1.24
CA ILE A 227 -2.81 -2.32 2.30
C ILE A 227 -1.41 -2.69 1.82
N LEU A 228 -0.53 -1.70 1.73
CA LEU A 228 0.88 -1.84 1.39
C LEU A 228 1.74 -1.69 2.66
N VAL A 229 2.36 -2.78 3.11
CA VAL A 229 3.21 -2.86 4.30
C VAL A 229 4.67 -2.88 3.86
N ASN A 230 5.32 -1.72 3.71
CA ASN A 230 6.70 -1.68 3.22
C ASN A 230 7.72 -2.23 4.22
N SER A 231 8.94 -2.49 3.75
CA SER A 231 10.06 -2.95 4.58
C SER A 231 10.26 -2.06 5.82
N GLY A 232 10.49 -2.71 6.97
CA GLY A 232 10.69 -2.04 8.25
C GLY A 232 9.41 -1.48 8.89
N THR A 233 8.23 -1.70 8.32
CA THR A 233 6.95 -1.26 8.89
C THR A 233 6.12 -2.42 9.43
N THR A 234 5.14 -2.10 10.28
CA THR A 234 4.31 -3.10 10.95
C THR A 234 2.82 -2.79 10.82
N LEU A 235 2.04 -3.76 10.34
CA LEU A 235 0.59 -3.80 10.52
C LEU A 235 0.29 -4.70 11.72
N ASP A 236 -0.12 -4.12 12.84
CA ASP A 236 -0.43 -4.83 14.07
C ASP A 236 -1.94 -4.95 14.24
N VAL A 237 -2.48 -6.16 14.14
CA VAL A 237 -3.90 -6.48 14.35
C VAL A 237 -4.13 -7.32 15.60
N SER A 238 -3.10 -7.51 16.45
CA SER A 238 -3.19 -8.31 17.68
C SER A 238 -4.17 -7.74 18.71
N GLY A 239 -4.44 -6.43 18.63
CA GLY A 239 -5.38 -5.75 19.52
C GLY A 239 -6.87 -5.88 19.14
N MET A 240 -7.21 -6.68 18.12
CA MET A 240 -8.59 -6.91 17.70
C MET A 240 -9.38 -7.74 18.72
N ASN A 241 -10.63 -7.33 19.03
CA ASN A 241 -11.47 -7.97 20.06
C ASN A 241 -11.79 -9.44 19.77
N SER A 242 -11.87 -9.80 18.49
CA SER A 242 -12.09 -11.19 18.04
C SER A 242 -10.83 -12.04 18.12
N GLY A 243 -9.65 -11.46 18.41
CA GLY A 243 -8.34 -12.07 18.19
C GLY A 243 -7.94 -12.15 16.72
N ILE A 244 -8.91 -12.16 15.80
CA ILE A 244 -8.71 -12.36 14.36
C ILE A 244 -9.17 -11.12 13.58
N TYR A 245 -8.33 -10.63 12.68
CA TYR A 245 -8.66 -9.61 11.69
C TYR A 245 -9.03 -10.22 10.34
N THR A 246 -10.23 -9.93 9.83
CA THR A 246 -10.64 -10.35 8.48
C THR A 246 -10.31 -9.27 7.47
N ASN A 247 -9.43 -9.58 6.51
CA ASN A 247 -9.06 -8.68 5.43
C ASN A 247 -9.56 -9.17 4.07
N SER A 248 -10.38 -8.36 3.42
CA SER A 248 -10.85 -8.61 2.05
C SER A 248 -10.09 -7.84 0.97
N ALA A 249 -9.15 -6.98 1.37
CA ALA A 249 -8.36 -6.17 0.46
C ALA A 249 -7.14 -6.95 -0.08
N ILE A 250 -6.40 -6.33 -1.00
CA ILE A 250 -5.05 -6.77 -1.33
C ILE A 250 -4.13 -6.42 -0.15
N LEU A 251 -3.53 -7.42 0.50
CA LEU A 251 -2.47 -7.24 1.48
C LEU A 251 -1.13 -7.47 0.78
N GLN A 252 -0.34 -6.42 0.62
CA GLN A 252 0.92 -6.48 -0.11
C GLN A 252 2.07 -5.91 0.71
N GLY A 253 3.29 -6.42 0.53
CA GLY A 253 4.47 -5.71 1.00
C GLY A 253 5.64 -6.60 1.41
N SER A 254 6.54 -6.03 2.20
CA SER A 254 7.78 -6.66 2.67
C SER A 254 8.09 -6.31 4.13
N GLY A 255 7.09 -5.83 4.88
CA GLY A 255 7.19 -5.54 6.30
C GLY A 255 6.66 -6.69 7.15
N THR A 256 6.13 -6.35 8.32
CA THR A 256 5.66 -7.33 9.31
C THR A 256 4.18 -7.16 9.58
N VAL A 257 3.49 -8.28 9.75
CA VAL A 257 2.13 -8.35 10.25
C VAL A 257 2.13 -9.05 11.60
N VAL A 258 1.48 -8.45 12.60
CA VAL A 258 1.34 -9.01 13.96
C VAL A 258 -0.15 -9.24 14.24
N GLY A 259 -0.50 -10.37 14.83
CA GLY A 259 -1.88 -10.79 15.11
C GLY A 259 -2.51 -11.67 14.02
N ASP A 260 -3.51 -12.46 14.42
CA ASP A 260 -4.13 -13.45 13.54
C ASP A 260 -4.91 -12.78 12.39
N ILE A 261 -4.73 -13.28 11.17
CA ILE A 261 -5.44 -12.79 9.98
C ILE A 261 -6.24 -13.89 9.29
N TRP A 262 -7.48 -13.54 8.91
CA TRP A 262 -8.26 -14.22 7.89
C TRP A 262 -8.25 -13.41 6.60
N GLN A 263 -7.49 -13.88 5.62
CA GLN A 263 -7.34 -13.23 4.33
C GLN A 263 -8.35 -13.82 3.34
N THR A 264 -9.33 -13.01 2.95
CA THR A 264 -10.32 -13.37 1.91
C THR A 264 -10.04 -12.69 0.57
N GLY A 265 -9.21 -11.64 0.58
CA GLY A 265 -8.78 -10.95 -0.63
C GLY A 265 -7.51 -11.60 -1.21
N GLN A 266 -6.60 -10.75 -1.66
CA GLN A 266 -5.31 -11.20 -2.19
C GLN A 266 -4.17 -10.95 -1.20
N ILE A 267 -3.18 -11.84 -1.16
CA ILE A 267 -1.86 -11.57 -0.59
C ILE A 267 -0.79 -11.56 -1.69
N ARG A 268 0.15 -10.61 -1.60
CA ARG A 268 1.36 -10.54 -2.43
C ARG A 268 2.54 -10.17 -1.53
N ALA A 269 3.72 -10.75 -1.72
CA ALA A 269 4.89 -10.00 -1.26
C ALA A 269 5.05 -8.76 -2.18
N GLY A 270 5.82 -7.76 -1.78
CA GLY A 270 5.93 -6.47 -2.48
C GLY A 270 6.30 -6.56 -3.97
N GLY A 271 6.42 -5.42 -4.66
CA GLY A 271 6.91 -5.44 -6.04
C GLY A 271 8.40 -5.79 -6.08
N GLY A 272 8.77 -6.76 -6.92
CA GLY A 272 10.10 -7.35 -6.90
C GLY A 272 10.28 -8.26 -5.68
N THR A 273 11.47 -8.81 -5.52
CA THR A 273 11.69 -9.90 -4.56
C THR A 273 11.62 -9.44 -3.11
N ALA A 274 10.56 -9.83 -2.39
CA ALA A 274 10.29 -9.37 -1.04
C ALA A 274 10.00 -10.51 -0.05
N THR A 275 10.40 -10.33 1.21
CA THR A 275 9.95 -11.18 2.31
C THR A 275 8.86 -10.47 3.09
N PHE A 276 7.65 -11.03 3.08
CA PHE A 276 6.52 -10.54 3.85
C PHE A 276 6.34 -11.39 5.11
N THR A 277 6.50 -10.79 6.28
CA THR A 277 6.64 -11.52 7.55
C THR A 277 5.35 -11.49 8.37
N PHE A 278 5.01 -12.61 9.00
CA PHE A 278 3.88 -12.79 9.89
C PHE A 278 4.36 -13.31 11.24
N GLU A 279 4.01 -12.63 12.33
CA GLU A 279 4.34 -13.05 13.71
C GLU A 279 3.28 -13.96 14.32
N ASP A 280 2.11 -14.07 13.71
CA ASP A 280 0.98 -14.86 14.21
C ASP A 280 0.31 -15.61 13.04
N ASP A 281 -0.82 -16.27 13.28
CA ASP A 281 -1.43 -17.17 12.30
C ASP A 281 -2.05 -16.40 11.13
N ILE A 282 -1.89 -16.93 9.92
CA ILE A 282 -2.62 -16.48 8.74
C ILE A 282 -3.45 -17.62 8.14
N THR A 283 -4.71 -17.35 7.89
CA THR A 283 -5.62 -18.25 7.18
C THR A 283 -6.08 -17.61 5.87
N MET A 284 -5.68 -18.20 4.75
CA MET A 284 -6.15 -17.90 3.41
C MET A 284 -7.48 -18.65 3.19
N THR A 285 -8.59 -17.92 3.06
CA THR A 285 -9.93 -18.52 2.95
C THR A 285 -10.20 -19.07 1.55
N ALA A 286 -11.34 -19.76 1.37
CA ALA A 286 -11.83 -20.07 0.03
C ALA A 286 -11.90 -18.80 -0.84
N SER A 287 -11.51 -18.91 -2.11
CA SER A 287 -11.43 -17.81 -3.09
C SER A 287 -10.42 -16.69 -2.75
N SER A 288 -9.62 -16.86 -1.71
CA SER A 288 -8.47 -15.97 -1.50
C SER A 288 -7.37 -16.30 -2.50
N TRP A 289 -6.57 -15.30 -2.84
CA TRP A 289 -5.54 -15.44 -3.86
C TRP A 289 -4.16 -15.09 -3.29
N THR A 290 -3.17 -15.96 -3.50
CA THR A 290 -1.76 -15.74 -3.13
C THR A 290 -0.94 -15.65 -4.41
N GLN A 291 -0.15 -14.61 -4.55
CA GLN A 291 0.76 -14.46 -5.69
C GLN A 291 2.21 -14.37 -5.22
N PHE A 292 3.09 -15.14 -5.87
CA PHE A 292 4.54 -15.10 -5.70
C PHE A 292 5.19 -14.67 -7.01
N GLU A 293 5.94 -13.56 -6.99
CA GLU A 293 6.85 -13.21 -8.08
C GLU A 293 8.16 -14.01 -7.95
N ILE A 294 8.57 -14.66 -9.04
CA ILE A 294 9.82 -15.45 -9.09
C ILE A 294 10.74 -14.84 -10.14
N ASN A 295 11.95 -14.45 -9.71
CA ASN A 295 13.03 -14.01 -10.58
C ASN A 295 14.18 -15.02 -10.55
N PRO A 296 14.31 -15.89 -11.57
CA PRO A 296 15.32 -16.95 -11.58
C PRO A 296 16.75 -16.45 -11.67
N ASP A 297 17.00 -15.33 -12.37
CA ASP A 297 18.35 -14.83 -12.64
C ASP A 297 19.07 -14.36 -11.38
N ALA A 298 18.31 -13.94 -10.37
CA ALA A 298 18.84 -13.53 -9.08
C ALA A 298 18.83 -14.67 -8.04
N GLY A 299 18.18 -15.80 -8.34
CA GLY A 299 17.86 -16.83 -7.34
C GLY A 299 16.96 -16.29 -6.21
N VAL A 300 16.16 -15.26 -6.51
CA VAL A 300 15.34 -14.57 -5.53
C VAL A 300 13.87 -14.68 -5.94
N CYS A 301 13.00 -14.85 -4.96
CA CYS A 301 11.56 -14.90 -5.13
C CYS A 301 10.87 -14.20 -3.98
N ASP A 302 9.59 -13.93 -4.16
CA ASP A 302 8.70 -13.55 -3.08
C ASP A 302 8.60 -14.66 -2.04
N ILE A 303 8.62 -14.25 -0.76
CA ILE A 303 8.57 -15.14 0.38
C ILE A 303 7.48 -14.67 1.33
N LEU A 304 6.61 -15.59 1.74
CA LEU A 304 5.81 -15.43 2.95
C LEU A 304 6.53 -16.14 4.10
N ALA A 305 6.91 -15.37 5.11
CA ALA A 305 7.68 -15.85 6.26
C ALA A 305 6.84 -15.86 7.53
N GLY A 306 6.89 -16.96 8.28
CA GLY A 306 6.43 -17.00 9.67
C GLY A 306 7.54 -16.63 10.65
N ASN A 307 7.27 -16.81 11.95
CA ASN A 307 8.24 -16.62 13.03
C ASN A 307 8.75 -17.94 13.66
N GLY A 308 8.35 -19.08 13.11
CA GLY A 308 8.80 -20.41 13.48
C GLY A 308 7.80 -21.19 14.33
N ASP A 309 6.89 -20.49 15.00
CA ASP A 309 5.86 -21.07 15.86
C ASP A 309 4.45 -20.95 15.25
N ASN A 310 4.23 -19.94 14.42
CA ASN A 310 2.94 -19.65 13.80
C ASN A 310 2.59 -20.55 12.62
N ARG A 311 1.31 -20.50 12.23
CA ARG A 311 0.72 -21.33 11.17
C ARG A 311 0.25 -20.50 9.99
N ILE A 312 0.56 -20.98 8.79
CA ILE A 312 -0.14 -20.57 7.56
C ILE A 312 -1.10 -21.68 7.14
N ALA A 313 -2.36 -21.30 6.86
CA ALA A 313 -3.40 -22.24 6.47
C ALA A 313 -4.07 -21.82 5.15
N PHE A 314 -4.00 -22.68 4.13
CA PHE A 314 -4.74 -22.50 2.88
C PHE A 314 -6.02 -23.34 2.91
N GLN A 315 -7.18 -22.70 2.92
CA GLN A 315 -8.46 -23.42 2.88
C GLN A 315 -8.74 -24.02 1.49
N ASN A 316 -9.79 -24.86 1.40
CA ASN A 316 -10.24 -25.40 0.12
C ASN A 316 -10.58 -24.25 -0.84
N GLU A 317 -10.17 -24.40 -2.10
CA GLU A 317 -10.38 -23.43 -3.18
C GLU A 317 -9.65 -22.10 -2.97
N ALA A 318 -8.62 -22.07 -2.12
CA ALA A 318 -7.64 -20.99 -2.19
C ALA A 318 -6.81 -21.13 -3.48
N ASP A 319 -6.43 -20.01 -4.08
CA ASP A 319 -5.64 -19.97 -5.31
C ASP A 319 -4.20 -19.52 -4.98
N ILE A 320 -3.20 -20.24 -5.50
CA ILE A 320 -1.79 -19.88 -5.42
C ILE A 320 -1.23 -19.74 -6.83
N GLN A 321 -0.78 -18.53 -7.19
CA GLN A 321 -0.14 -18.24 -8.47
C GLN A 321 1.36 -17.99 -8.30
N PHE A 322 2.16 -18.60 -9.17
CA PHE A 322 3.58 -18.35 -9.34
C PHE A 322 3.80 -17.58 -10.65
N ALA A 323 4.29 -16.34 -10.55
CA ALA A 323 4.55 -15.48 -11.69
C ALA A 323 6.05 -15.38 -11.96
N PHE A 324 6.51 -16.03 -13.02
CA PHE A 324 7.90 -16.00 -13.45
C PHE A 324 8.16 -14.78 -14.33
N THR A 325 9.23 -14.06 -14.03
CA THR A 325 9.61 -12.83 -14.76
C THR A 325 10.62 -13.10 -15.88
N ASP A 326 11.36 -14.21 -15.80
CA ASP A 326 12.40 -14.61 -16.76
C ASP A 326 12.40 -16.14 -16.93
N ASN A 327 13.19 -16.61 -17.89
CA ASN A 327 13.38 -18.04 -18.15
C ASN A 327 14.04 -18.74 -16.96
N VAL A 328 13.48 -19.89 -16.58
CA VAL A 328 14.00 -20.71 -15.49
C VAL A 328 14.60 -22.00 -16.02
N THR A 329 15.67 -22.50 -15.41
CA THR A 329 16.20 -23.83 -15.74
C THR A 329 15.39 -24.94 -15.08
N ASN A 330 15.16 -26.06 -15.78
CA ASN A 330 14.61 -27.27 -15.17
C ASN A 330 15.48 -27.73 -13.99
N GLY A 331 14.82 -28.09 -12.89
CA GLY A 331 15.44 -28.43 -11.61
C GLY A 331 15.68 -27.24 -10.68
N ALA A 332 15.45 -25.99 -11.12
CA ALA A 332 15.54 -24.83 -10.22
C ALA A 332 14.48 -24.91 -9.12
N SER A 333 14.88 -24.63 -7.88
CA SER A 333 14.03 -24.69 -6.70
C SER A 333 13.96 -23.34 -6.00
N PHE A 334 12.76 -22.94 -5.60
CA PHE A 334 12.47 -21.65 -4.99
C PHE A 334 11.78 -21.85 -3.65
N THR A 335 12.31 -21.23 -2.60
CA THR A 335 11.68 -21.20 -1.28
C THR A 335 10.72 -20.03 -1.23
N VAL A 336 9.42 -20.31 -1.19
CA VAL A 336 8.35 -19.29 -1.22
C VAL A 336 7.61 -19.19 0.12
N LEU A 337 7.69 -20.24 0.95
CA LEU A 337 7.25 -20.23 2.34
C LEU A 337 8.45 -20.54 3.23
N THR A 338 8.64 -19.80 4.32
CA THR A 338 9.75 -20.08 5.24
C THR A 338 9.38 -19.81 6.69
N ASN A 339 10.06 -20.49 7.61
CA ASN A 339 9.94 -20.26 9.04
C ASN A 339 8.49 -20.34 9.58
N TRP A 340 7.70 -21.29 9.08
CA TRP A 340 6.36 -21.58 9.60
C TRP A 340 6.44 -22.80 10.52
N GLY A 341 5.75 -22.74 11.67
CA GLY A 341 5.61 -23.88 12.58
C GLY A 341 4.68 -24.97 12.01
N ASP A 342 3.65 -24.56 11.27
CA ASP A 342 2.76 -25.44 10.52
C ASP A 342 2.33 -24.79 9.20
N VAL A 343 2.23 -25.60 8.14
CA VAL A 343 1.71 -25.21 6.83
C VAL A 343 0.53 -26.12 6.49
N ALA A 344 -0.66 -25.72 6.90
CA ALA A 344 -1.86 -26.49 6.66
C ALA A 344 -2.48 -26.15 5.31
N HIS A 345 -3.07 -27.14 4.64
CA HIS A 345 -3.70 -26.92 3.36
C HIS A 345 -4.93 -27.82 3.14
N GLY A 346 -5.90 -27.28 2.40
CA GLY A 346 -6.99 -28.01 1.78
C GLY A 346 -6.67 -28.41 0.34
N ALA A 347 -7.72 -28.58 -0.47
CA ALA A 347 -7.59 -28.64 -1.92
C ALA A 347 -7.36 -27.22 -2.46
N VAL A 348 -6.14 -26.91 -2.86
CA VAL A 348 -5.70 -25.60 -3.35
C VAL A 348 -5.55 -25.66 -4.88
N ASN A 349 -5.86 -24.57 -5.57
CA ASN A 349 -5.59 -24.44 -7.00
C ASN A 349 -4.22 -23.81 -7.21
N PHE A 350 -3.45 -24.37 -8.14
CA PHE A 350 -2.15 -23.86 -8.52
C PHE A 350 -2.17 -23.32 -9.94
N ASP A 351 -1.57 -22.15 -10.12
CA ASP A 351 -1.35 -21.54 -11.42
C ASP A 351 0.12 -21.11 -11.54
N ALA A 352 0.70 -21.29 -12.72
CA ALA A 352 2.08 -20.92 -13.00
C ALA A 352 2.11 -20.19 -14.35
N ILE A 353 2.51 -18.93 -14.33
CA ILE A 353 2.56 -18.07 -15.51
C ILE A 353 3.99 -17.63 -15.79
N GLY A 354 4.34 -17.47 -17.05
CA GLY A 354 5.69 -17.03 -17.46
C GLY A 354 6.75 -18.14 -17.44
N LEU A 355 6.35 -19.41 -17.24
CA LEU A 355 7.26 -20.54 -17.46
C LEU A 355 7.57 -20.72 -18.95
N GLY A 356 8.76 -21.25 -19.23
CA GLY A 356 9.14 -21.66 -20.56
C GLY A 356 8.28 -22.83 -21.09
N PRO A 357 8.32 -23.08 -22.41
CA PRO A 357 7.62 -24.22 -22.98
C PRO A 357 8.13 -25.53 -22.37
N PHE A 358 7.23 -26.50 -22.25
CA PHE A 358 7.50 -27.82 -21.67
C PHE A 358 7.88 -27.79 -20.18
N GLN A 359 7.73 -26.66 -19.50
CA GLN A 359 7.95 -26.58 -18.07
C GLN A 359 6.63 -26.67 -17.32
N THR A 360 6.70 -27.16 -16.09
CA THR A 360 5.63 -27.08 -15.10
C THR A 360 6.25 -26.92 -13.71
N LEU A 361 5.42 -26.68 -12.71
CA LEU A 361 5.86 -26.66 -11.32
C LEU A 361 5.53 -27.96 -10.60
N ASP A 362 6.54 -28.50 -9.93
CA ASP A 362 6.37 -29.46 -8.86
C ASP A 362 6.15 -28.72 -7.54
N TYR A 363 4.92 -28.82 -7.01
CA TYR A 363 4.49 -28.28 -5.73
C TYR A 363 4.45 -29.33 -4.61
N SER A 364 4.97 -30.54 -4.83
CA SER A 364 4.94 -31.64 -3.85
C SER A 364 5.66 -31.33 -2.54
N GLN A 365 6.61 -30.38 -2.56
CA GLN A 365 7.36 -29.91 -1.39
C GLN A 365 6.88 -28.57 -0.84
N LEU A 366 5.85 -27.95 -1.43
CA LEU A 366 5.41 -26.61 -1.03
C LEU A 366 4.95 -26.58 0.44
N PHE A 367 4.14 -27.54 0.85
CA PHE A 367 3.56 -27.55 2.20
C PHE A 367 4.43 -28.26 3.25
N SER A 368 5.48 -29.00 2.84
CA SER A 368 6.39 -29.68 3.76
C SER A 368 7.71 -28.94 3.96
N ALA A 369 8.22 -28.30 2.92
CA ALA A 369 9.51 -27.62 2.91
C ALA A 369 9.41 -26.14 2.49
N GLY A 370 8.23 -25.68 2.06
CA GLY A 370 8.06 -24.30 1.59
C GLY A 370 8.62 -24.03 0.20
N THR A 371 8.95 -25.09 -0.56
CA THR A 371 9.66 -24.97 -1.84
C THR A 371 8.82 -25.46 -3.03
N VAL A 372 8.96 -24.78 -4.17
CA VAL A 372 8.50 -25.26 -5.48
C VAL A 372 9.69 -25.51 -6.39
N THR A 373 9.58 -26.49 -7.30
CA THR A 373 10.65 -26.82 -8.24
C THR A 373 10.14 -26.77 -9.67
N VAL A 374 10.85 -26.09 -10.57
CA VAL A 374 10.54 -26.13 -12.00
C VAL A 374 10.98 -27.48 -12.54
N ILE A 375 10.07 -28.21 -13.16
CA ILE A 375 10.34 -29.51 -13.77
C ILE A 375 9.96 -29.49 -15.24
N ASP A 376 10.57 -30.39 -15.97
CA ASP A 376 10.13 -30.73 -17.31
C ASP A 376 8.79 -31.48 -17.22
N ASN A 377 7.79 -31.02 -17.98
CA ASN A 377 6.49 -31.68 -18.06
C ASN A 377 6.53 -32.94 -18.95
N GLY A 378 7.69 -33.25 -19.56
CA GLY A 378 7.92 -34.44 -20.36
C GLY A 378 7.30 -34.38 -21.75
N ASN A 379 6.65 -33.27 -22.13
CA ASN A 379 6.05 -33.06 -23.44
C ASN A 379 7.05 -32.46 -24.44
N GLN A 380 8.35 -32.60 -24.20
CA GLN A 380 9.36 -32.17 -25.16
C GLN A 380 9.14 -32.86 -26.51
N PRO A 381 9.31 -32.15 -27.64
CA PRO A 381 9.14 -32.74 -28.95
C PRO A 381 10.10 -33.91 -29.14
N GLN A 382 9.54 -35.10 -29.39
CA GLN A 382 10.35 -36.26 -29.72
C GLN A 382 10.60 -36.30 -31.22
N LEU A 383 11.87 -36.17 -31.60
CA LEU A 383 12.29 -36.27 -32.99
C LEU A 383 12.25 -37.73 -33.44
N ALA A 384 11.26 -38.06 -34.26
CA ALA A 384 11.20 -39.30 -35.02
C ALA A 384 12.00 -39.12 -36.32
N MET A 385 12.81 -40.13 -36.67
CA MET A 385 13.61 -40.09 -37.88
C MET A 385 13.37 -41.35 -38.72
N SER A 386 13.22 -41.17 -40.02
CA SER A 386 13.14 -42.24 -40.99
C SER A 386 14.00 -41.94 -42.21
N PHE A 387 14.43 -42.98 -42.92
CA PHE A 387 15.34 -42.84 -44.06
C PHE A 387 14.70 -43.36 -45.34
N ALA A 388 14.87 -42.61 -46.42
CA ALA A 388 14.48 -42.99 -47.77
C ALA A 388 15.60 -42.62 -48.76
N SER A 389 16.39 -43.61 -49.18
CA SER A 389 17.58 -43.40 -50.02
C SER A 389 18.58 -42.44 -49.34
N THR A 390 18.85 -41.27 -49.93
CA THR A 390 19.75 -40.24 -49.43
C THR A 390 19.04 -39.17 -48.59
N ASN A 391 17.75 -39.38 -48.28
CA ASN A 391 16.96 -38.43 -47.52
C ASN A 391 16.67 -38.95 -46.10
N ALA A 392 16.88 -38.09 -45.11
CA ALA A 392 16.39 -38.24 -43.75
C ALA A 392 15.09 -37.44 -43.61
N VAL A 393 14.00 -38.11 -43.27
CA VAL A 393 12.72 -37.49 -42.94
C VAL A 393 12.60 -37.44 -41.42
N LEU A 394 12.52 -36.23 -40.90
CA LEU A 394 12.59 -35.85 -39.50
C LEU A 394 11.23 -35.30 -39.12
N CYS A 395 10.50 -35.98 -38.24
CA CYS A 395 9.17 -35.57 -37.81
C CYS A 395 9.09 -35.43 -36.29
N TRP A 396 8.28 -34.51 -35.80
CA TRP A 396 7.99 -34.35 -34.37
C TRP A 396 6.58 -33.81 -34.17
N GLU A 397 6.06 -33.96 -32.96
CA GLU A 397 4.81 -33.31 -32.58
C GLU A 397 5.12 -31.87 -32.15
N GLY A 398 4.67 -30.91 -32.95
CA GLY A 398 4.68 -29.51 -32.64
C GLY A 398 3.60 -29.14 -31.62
N VAL A 399 3.97 -28.27 -30.70
CA VAL A 399 3.06 -27.54 -29.80
C VAL A 399 2.78 -26.15 -30.37
N SER A 400 1.51 -25.74 -30.26
CA SER A 400 1.01 -24.45 -30.69
C SER A 400 1.81 -23.27 -30.13
N ASN A 401 1.97 -22.21 -30.93
CA ASN A 401 2.72 -20.99 -30.60
C ASN A 401 4.22 -21.16 -30.32
N LEU A 402 4.83 -22.29 -30.71
CA LEU A 402 6.28 -22.46 -30.69
C LEU A 402 6.85 -22.46 -32.11
N THR A 403 8.08 -21.97 -32.22
CA THR A 403 8.89 -21.99 -33.43
C THR A 403 10.01 -23.01 -33.28
N TYR A 404 10.15 -23.88 -34.27
CA TYR A 404 11.12 -24.96 -34.29
C TYR A 404 12.13 -24.75 -35.40
N ASN A 405 13.40 -25.00 -35.10
CA ASN A 405 14.46 -25.17 -36.08
C ASN A 405 14.99 -26.60 -35.95
N VAL A 406 14.99 -27.34 -37.05
CA VAL A 406 15.73 -28.60 -37.11
C VAL A 406 17.16 -28.26 -37.50
N GLN A 407 18.10 -28.70 -36.66
CA GLN A 407 19.51 -28.42 -36.84
C GLN A 407 20.27 -29.70 -37.12
N PHE A 408 21.28 -29.59 -37.97
CA PHE A 408 22.19 -30.65 -38.37
C PHE A 408 23.62 -30.32 -37.95
N CYS A 409 24.38 -31.34 -37.57
CA CYS A 409 25.82 -31.26 -37.39
C CYS A 409 26.46 -32.58 -37.85
N ASP A 410 27.62 -32.52 -38.48
CA ASP A 410 28.39 -33.70 -38.91
C ASP A 410 29.23 -34.30 -37.77
N ASP A 411 29.55 -33.51 -36.75
CA ASP A 411 30.35 -33.90 -35.59
C ASP A 411 29.92 -33.20 -34.29
N LEU A 412 29.44 -33.99 -33.31
CA LEU A 412 29.06 -33.52 -31.98
C LEU A 412 30.22 -32.86 -31.21
N VAL A 413 31.49 -33.18 -31.53
CA VAL A 413 32.66 -32.58 -30.87
C VAL A 413 32.84 -31.14 -31.32
N SER A 414 32.66 -30.86 -32.61
CA SER A 414 32.77 -29.50 -33.15
C SER A 414 31.64 -28.58 -32.67
N GLY A 415 30.44 -29.14 -32.48
CA GLY A 415 29.25 -28.41 -32.04
C GLY A 415 28.74 -27.36 -33.05
N ASN A 416 29.19 -27.43 -34.31
CA ASN A 416 28.77 -26.50 -35.36
C ASN A 416 27.41 -26.92 -35.95
N TRP A 417 26.33 -26.47 -35.31
CA TRP A 417 24.97 -26.75 -35.76
C TRP A 417 24.54 -25.79 -36.87
N THR A 418 23.97 -26.32 -37.94
CA THR A 418 23.38 -25.54 -39.05
C THR A 418 21.90 -25.86 -39.18
N ASN A 419 21.05 -24.85 -39.40
CA ASN A 419 19.63 -25.07 -39.66
C ASN A 419 19.46 -25.85 -40.98
N VAL A 420 18.67 -26.92 -40.94
CA VAL A 420 18.33 -27.79 -42.07
C VAL A 420 17.32 -27.12 -42.99
N GLU A 421 16.33 -26.46 -42.40
CA GLU A 421 15.30 -25.67 -43.08
C GLU A 421 15.06 -24.39 -42.25
N GLY A 422 14.27 -23.46 -42.79
CA GLY A 422 13.84 -22.27 -42.04
C GLY A 422 12.94 -22.60 -40.85
N GLU A 423 12.65 -21.57 -40.07
CA GLU A 423 11.76 -21.63 -38.91
C GLU A 423 10.40 -22.30 -39.25
N MET A 424 10.03 -23.31 -38.47
CA MET A 424 8.75 -24.01 -38.61
C MET A 424 7.86 -23.69 -37.41
N THR A 425 6.67 -23.16 -37.68
CA THR A 425 5.64 -22.89 -36.66
C THR A 425 4.45 -23.81 -36.88
N GLY A 426 3.96 -24.46 -35.83
CA GLY A 426 2.73 -25.24 -35.94
C GLY A 426 2.47 -26.21 -34.78
N GLU A 427 1.23 -26.70 -34.74
CA GLU A 427 0.75 -27.74 -33.83
C GLU A 427 0.54 -29.05 -34.61
N GLY A 428 0.76 -30.19 -33.95
CA GLY A 428 0.64 -31.53 -34.53
C GLY A 428 1.91 -31.98 -35.26
N THR A 429 1.83 -33.03 -36.05
CA THR A 429 3.01 -33.61 -36.69
C THR A 429 3.64 -32.64 -37.72
N LEU A 430 4.84 -32.16 -37.40
CA LEU A 430 5.70 -31.37 -38.28
C LEU A 430 6.79 -32.29 -38.86
N CYS A 431 7.15 -32.12 -40.13
CA CYS A 431 8.17 -32.93 -40.79
C CYS A 431 9.06 -32.10 -41.71
N VAL A 432 10.37 -32.34 -41.66
CA VAL A 432 11.36 -31.83 -42.63
C VAL A 432 12.09 -32.99 -43.30
N THR A 433 12.44 -32.81 -44.57
CA THR A 433 13.28 -33.77 -45.30
C THR A 433 14.62 -33.15 -45.60
N ASN A 434 15.70 -33.80 -45.17
CA ASN A 434 17.07 -33.36 -45.41
C ASN A 434 17.83 -34.39 -46.24
N GLU A 435 18.47 -33.95 -47.31
CA GLU A 435 19.42 -34.79 -48.04
C GLU A 435 20.73 -34.86 -47.24
N PHE A 436 21.27 -36.07 -47.04
CA PHE A 436 22.55 -36.27 -46.38
C PHE A 436 23.54 -36.95 -47.34
N SER A 437 24.78 -36.47 -47.35
CA SER A 437 25.83 -36.92 -48.26
C SER A 437 26.98 -37.66 -47.56
N GLY A 438 26.96 -37.70 -46.22
CA GLY A 438 27.98 -38.32 -45.37
C GLY A 438 27.50 -39.61 -44.71
N PRO A 439 28.44 -40.44 -44.22
CA PRO A 439 28.09 -41.68 -43.51
C PRO A 439 27.48 -41.43 -42.12
N ASN A 440 27.70 -40.25 -41.53
CA ASN A 440 27.20 -39.87 -40.20
C ASN A 440 26.61 -38.46 -40.23
N GLY A 441 25.67 -38.22 -39.33
CA GLY A 441 25.00 -36.94 -39.14
C GLY A 441 24.18 -36.95 -37.86
N PHE A 442 24.13 -35.80 -37.18
CA PHE A 442 23.37 -35.61 -35.96
C PHE A 442 22.29 -34.56 -36.21
N TYR A 443 21.08 -34.83 -35.71
CA TYR A 443 19.95 -33.91 -35.81
C TYR A 443 19.44 -33.57 -34.41
N ARG A 444 19.01 -32.32 -34.23
CA ARG A 444 18.26 -31.89 -33.05
C ARG A 444 17.13 -30.97 -33.45
N ILE A 445 16.12 -30.90 -32.58
CA ILE A 445 15.13 -29.84 -32.62
C ILE A 445 15.61 -28.75 -31.67
N TYR A 446 15.67 -27.53 -32.16
CA TYR A 446 15.89 -26.33 -31.37
C TYR A 446 14.58 -25.54 -31.34
N VAL A 447 14.13 -25.17 -30.15
CA VAL A 447 12.91 -24.38 -29.96
C VAL A 447 13.34 -22.95 -29.75
N GLU A 448 12.92 -22.05 -30.63
CA GLU A 448 13.13 -20.61 -30.47
C GLU A 448 12.04 -20.03 -29.58
N GLN A 449 12.46 -19.22 -28.61
CA GLN A 449 11.59 -18.47 -27.71
C GLN A 449 11.41 -17.03 -28.19
#